data_AF-A0A7W7J272-F1
#
_entry.id   AF-A0A7W7J272-F1
#
_cell.length_a   1.000
_cell.length_b   1.000
_cell.length_c   1.000
_cell.angle_alpha   90.00
_cell.angle_beta   90.00
_cell.angle_gamma   90.00
#
_symmetry.space_group_name_H-M   'P 1'
#
loop_
_entity.id
_entity.type
_entity.pdbx_description
1 polymer ?
#
loop_
_entity_poly.entity_id
_entity_poly.type
_entity_poly.pdbx_seq_one_letter_code
_entity_poly.pdbx_strand_id
1 'polypeptide(L)'
;MMQKISEYSNELKLLLYGIFIYLEMDTGIVKVLFYLMIMDTFLGVVKTIVLNNHFTFKKLAVGFVSKLAVLLIPTALALMSKGLNYNFNWSVTAVMNLLIVSDGISIISNIIAIKTKKEVENFDAITLILNSIRSRLILLFKKILITIDPKYNNML
;
A
#
# COMPACT_ATOMS: atom_id res chain seq x y z
N MET A 1 30.33 -6.86 -19.88
CA MET A 1 29.86 -6.55 -18.52
C MET A 1 28.35 -6.32 -18.48
N MET A 2 27.80 -5.49 -19.36
CA MET A 2 26.35 -5.21 -19.45
C MET A 2 25.50 -6.45 -19.80
N GLN A 3 25.97 -7.33 -20.70
CA GLN A 3 25.27 -8.59 -21.04
C GLN A 3 25.18 -9.55 -19.85
N LYS A 4 26.29 -9.82 -19.14
CA LYS A 4 26.28 -10.68 -17.94
C LYS A 4 25.34 -10.14 -16.86
N ILE A 5 25.31 -8.83 -16.62
CA ILE A 5 24.38 -8.22 -15.65
C ILE A 5 22.91 -8.44 -16.08
N SER A 6 22.62 -8.36 -17.38
CA SER A 6 21.27 -8.61 -17.90
C SER A 6 20.85 -10.08 -17.78
N GLU A 7 21.78 -11.02 -17.98
CA GLU A 7 21.54 -12.46 -17.83
C GLU A 7 21.22 -12.82 -16.37
N TYR A 8 22.05 -12.39 -15.41
CA TYR A 8 21.78 -12.59 -13.98
C TYR A 8 20.47 -11.93 -13.53
N SER A 9 20.15 -10.75 -14.06
CA SER A 9 18.88 -10.08 -13.76
C SER A 9 17.67 -10.88 -14.26
N ASN A 10 17.80 -11.49 -15.44
CA ASN A 10 16.76 -12.33 -16.02
C ASN A 10 16.60 -13.64 -15.24
N GLU A 11 17.68 -14.30 -14.86
CA GLU A 11 17.63 -15.52 -14.04
C GLU A 11 16.96 -15.26 -12.68
N LEU A 12 17.33 -14.17 -12.00
CA LEU A 12 16.72 -13.79 -10.73
C LEU A 12 15.22 -13.51 -10.87
N LYS A 13 14.82 -12.79 -11.92
CA LYS A 13 13.41 -12.56 -12.23
C LYS A 13 12.68 -13.87 -12.45
N LEU A 14 13.25 -14.77 -13.24
CA LEU A 14 12.64 -16.04 -13.59
C LEU A 14 12.46 -16.93 -12.35
N LEU A 15 13.43 -16.93 -11.44
CA LEU A 15 13.34 -17.61 -10.14
C LEU A 15 12.21 -17.02 -9.28
N LEU A 16 12.15 -15.69 -9.15
CA LEU A 16 11.09 -15.02 -8.38
C LEU A 16 9.69 -15.28 -8.97
N TYR A 17 9.54 -15.15 -10.29
CA TYR A 17 8.28 -15.48 -10.97
C TYR A 17 7.93 -16.94 -10.82
N GLY A 18 8.92 -17.84 -10.88
CA GLY A 18 8.73 -19.27 -10.66
C GLY A 18 8.15 -19.57 -9.27
N ILE A 19 8.65 -18.90 -8.22
CA ILE A 19 8.11 -19.02 -6.86
C ILE A 19 6.65 -18.55 -6.81
N PHE A 20 6.33 -17.38 -7.37
CA PHE A 20 4.95 -16.85 -7.32
C PHE A 20 3.96 -17.69 -8.12
N ILE A 21 4.36 -18.19 -9.29
CA ILE A 21 3.56 -19.12 -10.09
C ILE A 21 3.37 -20.44 -9.34
N TYR A 22 4.43 -20.98 -8.75
CA TYR A 22 4.37 -22.20 -7.97
C TYR A 22 3.40 -22.09 -6.78
N LEU A 23 3.41 -20.95 -6.11
CA LEU A 23 2.51 -20.62 -4.99
C LEU A 23 1.09 -20.24 -5.42
N GLU A 24 0.78 -20.25 -6.72
CA GLU A 24 -0.53 -19.87 -7.28
C GLU A 24 -1.01 -18.48 -6.84
N MET A 25 -0.06 -17.58 -6.57
CA MET A 25 -0.36 -16.21 -6.17
C MET A 25 -0.67 -15.38 -7.41
N ASP A 26 -1.65 -14.48 -7.30
CA ASP A 26 -1.94 -13.52 -8.36
C ASP A 26 -0.74 -12.57 -8.54
N THR A 27 -0.01 -12.78 -9.63
CA THR A 27 1.19 -11.99 -9.97
C THR A 27 0.89 -10.51 -10.18
N GLY A 28 -0.35 -10.14 -10.52
CA GLY A 28 -0.80 -8.76 -10.60
C GLY A 28 -0.85 -8.11 -9.22
N ILE A 29 -1.45 -8.78 -8.24
CA ILE A 29 -1.53 -8.29 -6.85
C ILE A 29 -0.13 -8.17 -6.24
N VAL A 30 0.73 -9.17 -6.44
CA VAL A 30 2.13 -9.15 -5.96
C VAL A 30 2.90 -7.95 -6.53
N LYS A 31 2.75 -7.66 -7.83
CA LYS A 31 3.38 -6.49 -8.48
C LYS A 31 2.89 -5.18 -7.87
N VAL A 32 1.57 -5.04 -7.69
CA VAL A 32 0.99 -3.83 -7.08
C VAL A 32 1.55 -3.61 -5.69
N LEU A 33 1.58 -4.66 -4.87
CA LEU A 33 2.12 -4.61 -3.52
C LEU A 33 3.61 -4.23 -3.52
N PHE A 34 4.42 -4.82 -4.40
CA PHE A 34 5.83 -4.49 -4.55
C PHE A 34 6.05 -3.00 -4.86
N TYR A 35 5.31 -2.44 -5.82
CA TYR A 35 5.43 -1.01 -6.16
C TYR A 35 4.96 -0.11 -5.01
N LEU A 36 3.90 -0.46 -4.31
CA LEU A 36 3.42 0.28 -3.14
C LEU A 36 4.44 0.28 -2.01
N MET A 37 5.08 -0.85 -1.71
CA MET A 37 6.10 -0.95 -0.68
C MET A 37 7.33 -0.08 -0.98
N ILE A 38 7.77 -0.03 -2.24
CA ILE A 38 8.86 0.86 -2.68
C ILE A 38 8.46 2.32 -2.51
N MET A 39 7.27 2.68 -3.01
CA MET A 39 6.79 4.07 -2.94
C MET A 39 6.61 4.53 -1.49
N ASP A 40 6.04 3.68 -0.63
CA ASP A 40 5.86 3.97 0.79
C ASP A 40 7.20 4.15 1.50
N THR A 41 8.18 3.27 1.23
CA THR A 41 9.52 3.39 1.81
C THR A 41 10.19 4.69 1.37
N PHE A 42 10.10 5.02 0.08
CA PHE A 42 10.62 6.28 -0.46
C PHE A 42 9.98 7.50 0.23
N LEU A 43 8.65 7.52 0.35
CA LEU A 43 7.93 8.61 1.02
C LEU A 43 8.24 8.66 2.53
N GLY A 44 8.42 7.53 3.19
CA GLY A 44 8.83 7.46 4.59
C GLY A 44 10.23 8.06 4.82
N VAL A 45 11.16 7.84 3.87
CA VAL A 45 12.49 8.47 3.88
C VAL A 45 12.36 9.98 3.70
N VAL A 46 11.61 10.44 2.69
CA VAL A 46 11.38 11.87 2.44
C VAL A 46 10.72 12.53 3.66
N LYS A 47 9.72 11.89 4.27
CA LYS A 47 9.08 12.36 5.51
C LYS A 47 10.10 12.59 6.62
N THR A 48 10.99 11.61 6.84
CA THR A 48 12.00 11.69 7.92
C THR A 48 12.92 12.90 7.71
N ILE A 49 13.33 13.15 6.47
CA ILE A 49 14.16 14.30 6.10
C ILE A 49 13.39 15.61 6.32
N VAL A 50 12.13 15.69 5.87
CA VAL A 50 11.30 16.91 5.97
C VAL A 50 10.97 17.28 7.41
N LEU A 51 10.77 16.29 8.28
CA LEU A 51 10.49 16.50 9.70
C LEU A 51 11.75 16.80 10.54
N ASN A 52 12.93 16.88 9.92
CA ASN A 52 14.21 17.12 10.58
C ASN A 52 14.55 16.08 11.67
N ASN A 53 13.95 14.88 11.56
CA ASN A 53 14.26 13.75 12.43
C ASN A 53 15.63 13.17 12.03
N HIS A 54 16.40 12.68 13.00
CA HIS A 54 17.67 12.02 12.71
C HIS A 54 17.45 10.78 11.81
N PHE A 55 17.74 10.97 10.53
CA PHE A 55 17.78 9.92 9.53
C PHE A 55 18.97 9.01 9.83
N THR A 56 18.71 7.71 9.90
CA THR A 56 19.77 6.71 10.09
C THR A 56 19.46 5.53 9.19
N PHE A 57 20.48 5.03 8.48
CA PHE A 57 20.33 3.88 7.60
C PHE A 57 19.76 2.66 8.35
N LYS A 58 20.09 2.50 9.63
CA LYS A 58 19.50 1.48 10.52
C LYS A 58 17.97 1.55 10.58
N LYS A 59 17.39 2.75 10.69
CA LYS A 59 15.92 2.93 10.73
C LYS A 59 15.27 2.57 9.40
N LEU A 60 15.90 2.94 8.28
CA LEU A 60 15.46 2.55 6.94
C LEU A 60 15.50 1.02 6.77
N ALA A 61 16.62 0.39 7.11
CA ALA A 61 16.79 -1.05 7.03
C ALA A 61 15.75 -1.80 7.89
N VAL A 62 15.52 -1.34 9.13
CA VAL A 62 14.48 -1.91 10.00
C VAL A 62 13.10 -1.75 9.38
N GLY A 63 12.74 -0.58 8.85
CA GLY A 63 11.44 -0.37 8.20
C GLY A 63 11.23 -1.26 6.97
N PHE A 64 12.26 -1.41 6.15
CA PHE A 64 12.22 -2.29 4.97
C PHE A 64 12.12 -3.77 5.36
N VAL A 65 12.92 -4.22 6.34
CA VAL A 65 12.87 -5.60 6.85
C VAL A 65 11.51 -5.92 7.47
N SER A 66 10.93 -5.01 8.26
CA SER A 66 9.58 -5.20 8.81
C SER A 66 8.54 -5.41 7.72
N LYS A 67 8.61 -4.64 6.62
CA LYS A 67 7.74 -4.80 5.47
C LYS A 67 7.92 -6.16 4.78
N LEU A 68 9.16 -6.61 4.59
CA LEU A 68 9.44 -7.96 4.07
C LEU A 68 8.94 -9.07 5.02
N ALA A 69 9.05 -8.87 6.34
CA ALA A 69 8.55 -9.83 7.32
C ALA A 69 7.02 -9.97 7.25
N VAL A 70 6.30 -8.87 7.01
CA VAL A 70 4.84 -8.90 6.82
C VAL A 70 4.44 -9.68 5.55
N LEU A 71 5.26 -9.66 4.48
CA LEU A 71 5.03 -10.49 3.29
C LEU A 71 5.15 -12.00 3.56
N LEU A 72 5.82 -12.41 4.64
CA LEU A 72 5.87 -13.83 5.01
C LEU A 72 4.48 -14.38 5.35
N ILE A 73 3.53 -13.53 5.76
CA ILE A 73 2.16 -13.93 6.10
C ILE A 73 1.42 -14.52 4.88
N PRO A 74 1.22 -13.79 3.76
CA PRO A 74 0.58 -14.37 2.58
C PRO A 74 1.40 -15.52 1.97
N THR A 75 2.73 -15.48 2.03
CA THR A 75 3.58 -16.58 1.54
C THR A 75 3.40 -17.86 2.37
N ALA A 76 3.34 -17.76 3.70
CA ALA A 76 3.08 -18.89 4.57
C ALA A 76 1.70 -19.50 4.31
N LEU A 77 0.67 -18.65 4.14
CA LEU A 77 -0.68 -19.12 3.78
C LEU A 77 -0.71 -19.82 2.42
N ALA A 78 0.02 -19.31 1.42
CA ALA A 78 0.12 -19.94 0.11
C ALA A 78 0.82 -21.30 0.19
N LEU A 79 1.90 -21.40 0.98
CA LEU A 79 2.58 -22.67 1.24
C LEU A 79 1.68 -23.67 1.98
N MET A 80 0.90 -23.22 2.97
CA MET A 80 -0.07 -24.06 3.67
C MET A 80 -1.18 -24.55 2.73
N SER A 81 -1.69 -23.69 1.86
CA SER A 81 -2.63 -24.04 0.78
C SER A 81 -2.11 -25.22 -0.04
N LYS A 82 -0.87 -25.12 -0.51
CA LYS A 82 -0.20 -26.16 -1.29
C LYS A 82 0.04 -27.44 -0.47
N GLY A 83 0.59 -27.31 0.73
CA GLY A 83 0.98 -28.45 1.57
C GLY A 83 -0.20 -29.27 2.09
N LEU A 84 -1.36 -28.63 2.32
CA LEU A 84 -2.58 -29.29 2.79
C LEU A 84 -3.50 -29.75 1.65
N ASN A 85 -3.12 -29.49 0.38
CA ASN A 85 -3.98 -29.71 -0.79
C ASN A 85 -5.39 -29.09 -0.63
N TYR A 86 -5.48 -27.93 0.01
CA TYR A 86 -6.73 -27.20 0.21
C TYR A 86 -6.67 -25.84 -0.48
N ASN A 87 -7.77 -25.39 -1.08
CA ASN A 87 -7.79 -24.11 -1.79
C ASN A 87 -8.00 -22.93 -0.83
N PHE A 88 -6.90 -22.37 -0.32
CA PHE A 88 -6.88 -21.13 0.46
C PHE A 88 -6.56 -19.89 -0.37
N ASN A 89 -6.67 -19.93 -1.71
CA ASN A 89 -6.30 -18.81 -2.57
C ASN A 89 -7.11 -17.54 -2.27
N TRP A 90 -8.36 -17.70 -1.84
CA TRP A 90 -9.20 -16.60 -1.38
C TRP A 90 -8.62 -15.91 -0.13
N SER A 91 -8.09 -16.69 0.83
CA SER A 91 -7.47 -16.16 2.06
C SER A 91 -6.14 -15.48 1.76
N VAL A 92 -5.30 -16.09 0.91
CA VAL A 92 -4.03 -15.48 0.45
C VAL A 92 -4.31 -14.13 -0.21
N THR A 93 -5.30 -14.10 -1.12
CA THR A 93 -5.72 -12.88 -1.82
C THR A 93 -6.27 -11.83 -0.85
N ALA A 94 -7.09 -12.23 0.12
CA ALA A 94 -7.61 -11.32 1.14
C ALA A 94 -6.50 -10.67 1.96
N VAL A 95 -5.52 -11.46 2.41
CA VAL A 95 -4.35 -10.93 3.14
C VAL A 95 -3.55 -9.98 2.26
N MET A 96 -3.26 -10.34 1.02
CA MET A 96 -2.55 -9.43 0.11
C MET A 96 -3.30 -8.11 -0.14
N ASN A 97 -4.62 -8.16 -0.28
CA ASN A 97 -5.46 -6.96 -0.44
C ASN A 97 -5.42 -6.06 0.82
N LEU A 98 -5.41 -6.66 2.02
CA LEU A 98 -5.24 -5.91 3.26
C LEU A 98 -3.87 -5.24 3.33
N LEU A 99 -2.81 -5.90 2.86
CA LEU A 99 -1.47 -5.30 2.78
C LEU A 99 -1.43 -4.12 1.81
N ILE A 100 -2.07 -4.24 0.65
CA ILE A 100 -2.22 -3.14 -0.33
C ILE A 100 -2.91 -1.93 0.32
N VAL A 101 -4.01 -2.17 1.04
CA VAL A 101 -4.74 -1.10 1.74
C VAL A 101 -3.89 -0.47 2.83
N SER A 102 -3.17 -1.29 3.61
CA SER A 102 -2.27 -0.82 4.68
C SER A 102 -1.15 0.07 4.13
N ASP A 103 -0.48 -0.36 3.06
CA ASP A 103 0.55 0.45 2.40
C ASP A 103 -0.03 1.73 1.80
N GLY A 104 -1.23 1.67 1.19
CA GLY A 104 -1.92 2.84 0.69
C GLY A 104 -2.20 3.89 1.77
N ILE A 105 -2.64 3.46 2.95
CA ILE A 105 -2.84 4.34 4.11
C ILE A 105 -1.51 4.94 4.57
N SER A 106 -0.45 4.13 4.66
CA SER A 106 0.89 4.60 5.04
C SER A 106 1.43 5.66 4.08
N ILE A 107 1.24 5.45 2.77
CA ILE A 107 1.59 6.43 1.72
C ILE A 107 0.87 7.75 1.96
N ILE A 108 -0.45 7.72 2.17
CA ILE A 108 -1.24 8.93 2.39
C ILE A 108 -0.77 9.63 3.67
N SER A 109 -0.57 8.89 4.75
CA SER A 109 -0.03 9.40 6.01
C SER A 109 1.31 10.12 5.80
N ASN A 110 2.24 9.48 5.09
CA ASN A 110 3.55 10.05 4.76
C ASN A 110 3.42 11.33 3.91
N ILE A 111 2.53 11.37 2.92
CA ILE A 111 2.26 12.56 2.10
C ILE A 111 1.70 13.71 2.95
N ILE A 112 0.71 13.44 3.81
CA ILE A 112 0.13 14.47 4.67
C ILE A 112 1.20 15.01 5.62
N ALA A 113 1.99 14.13 6.25
CA ALA A 113 3.07 14.53 7.14
C ALA A 113 4.12 15.40 6.46
N ILE A 114 4.52 15.06 5.22
CA ILE A 114 5.41 15.89 4.41
C ILE A 114 4.79 17.27 4.14
N LYS A 115 3.50 17.31 3.79
CA LYS A 115 2.79 18.55 3.45
C LYS A 115 2.58 19.46 4.67
N THR A 116 2.21 18.89 5.81
CA THR A 116 1.90 19.65 7.04
C THR A 116 3.14 19.92 7.87
N LYS A 117 4.26 19.25 7.59
CA LYS A 117 5.49 19.24 8.40
C LYS A 117 5.23 18.84 9.86
N LYS A 118 4.23 17.97 10.08
CA LYS A 118 3.89 17.41 11.38
C LYS A 118 3.85 15.89 11.27
N GLU A 119 4.19 15.19 12.33
CA GLU A 119 3.92 13.75 12.37
C GLU A 119 2.42 13.52 12.30
N VAL A 120 2.05 12.56 11.46
CA VAL A 120 0.68 12.10 11.28
C VAL A 120 0.71 10.61 11.50
N GLU A 121 -0.09 10.15 12.46
CA GLU A 121 -0.25 8.72 12.70
C GLU A 121 -1.17 8.11 11.64
N ASN A 122 -1.02 6.81 11.37
CA ASN A 122 -1.83 6.13 10.37
C ASN A 122 -3.33 6.19 10.70
N PHE A 123 -3.70 6.14 11.98
CA PHE A 123 -5.08 6.28 12.43
C PHE A 123 -5.65 7.68 12.13
N ASP A 124 -4.84 8.72 12.31
CA ASP A 124 -5.21 10.09 11.96
C ASP A 124 -5.38 10.25 10.46
N ALA A 125 -4.48 9.66 9.66
CA ALA A 125 -4.59 9.65 8.21
C ALA A 125 -5.90 9.00 7.75
N ILE A 126 -6.29 7.85 8.34
CA ILE A 126 -7.59 7.21 8.06
C ILE A 126 -8.74 8.16 8.40
N THR A 127 -8.71 8.80 9.57
CA THR A 127 -9.74 9.74 10.01
C THR A 127 -9.86 10.93 9.05
N LEU A 128 -8.73 11.48 8.60
CA LEU A 128 -8.69 12.57 7.62
C LEU A 128 -9.24 12.14 6.25
N ILE A 129 -8.90 10.93 5.79
CA ILE A 129 -9.43 10.36 4.55
C ILE A 129 -10.95 10.20 4.65
N LEU A 130 -11.44 9.58 5.73
CA LEU A 130 -12.88 9.35 5.95
C LEU A 130 -13.67 10.65 6.01
N ASN A 131 -13.16 11.65 6.73
CA ASN A 131 -13.79 12.97 6.80
C ASN A 131 -13.81 13.64 5.42
N SER A 132 -12.72 13.53 4.65
CA SER A 132 -12.65 14.08 3.29
C SER A 132 -13.65 13.43 2.33
N ILE A 133 -13.79 12.10 2.39
CA ILE A 133 -14.78 11.36 1.61
C ILE A 133 -16.19 11.80 2.00
N ARG A 134 -16.48 11.84 3.30
CA ARG A 134 -17.79 12.28 3.84
C ARG A 134 -18.16 13.67 3.34
N SER A 135 -17.26 14.64 3.45
CA SER A 135 -17.53 16.01 3.00
C SER A 135 -17.80 16.09 1.49
N ARG A 136 -17.05 15.34 0.67
CA ARG A 136 -17.28 15.29 -0.79
C ARG A 136 -18.62 14.65 -1.13
N LEU A 137 -19.01 13.58 -0.45
CA LEU A 137 -20.33 12.96 -0.63
C LEU A 137 -21.46 13.95 -0.30
N ILE A 138 -21.37 14.67 0.83
CA ILE A 138 -22.36 15.69 1.19
C ILE A 138 -22.45 16.77 0.11
N LEU A 139 -21.32 17.23 -0.44
CA LEU A 139 -21.32 18.22 -1.53
C LEU A 139 -21.95 17.68 -2.82
N LEU A 140 -21.72 16.41 -3.17
CA LEU A 140 -22.36 15.77 -4.31
C LEU A 140 -23.87 15.68 -4.11
N PHE A 141 -24.33 15.27 -2.92
CA PHE A 141 -25.75 15.24 -2.58
C PHE A 141 -26.37 16.63 -2.67
N LYS A 142 -25.72 17.66 -2.10
CA LYS A 142 -26.19 19.05 -2.23
C LYS A 142 -26.31 19.48 -3.69
N LYS A 143 -25.33 19.18 -4.54
CA LYS A 143 -25.36 19.52 -5.98
C LYS A 143 -26.50 18.82 -6.71
N ILE A 144 -26.71 17.52 -6.46
CA ILE A 144 -27.82 16.76 -7.04
C ILE A 144 -29.15 17.36 -6.59
N LEU A 145 -29.29 17.67 -5.31
CA LEU A 145 -30.53 18.18 -4.74
C LEU A 145 -30.88 19.57 -5.27
N ILE A 146 -29.89 20.47 -5.42
CA ILE A 146 -30.07 21.78 -6.08
C ILE A 146 -30.47 21.62 -7.56
N THR A 147 -29.95 20.60 -8.24
CA THR A 147 -30.26 20.34 -9.66
C THR A 147 -31.68 19.80 -9.85
N ILE A 148 -32.19 19.01 -8.90
CA ILE A 148 -33.54 18.42 -8.95
C ILE A 148 -34.60 19.40 -8.42
N ASP A 149 -34.28 20.18 -7.39
CA ASP A 149 -35.18 21.20 -6.85
C ASP A 149 -34.45 22.55 -6.62
N PRO A 150 -34.54 23.49 -7.57
CA PRO A 150 -33.88 24.79 -7.46
C PRO A 150 -34.42 25.68 -6.33
N LYS A 151 -35.57 25.35 -5.70
CA LYS A 151 -36.05 26.07 -4.50
C LYS A 151 -35.16 25.85 -3.27
N TYR A 152 -34.34 24.81 -3.27
CA TYR A 152 -33.45 24.51 -2.13
C TYR A 152 -32.31 25.52 -1.97
N ASN A 153 -32.07 26.39 -2.96
CA ASN A 153 -31.03 27.42 -2.93
C ASN A 153 -31.30 28.54 -1.89
N ASN A 154 -32.54 28.65 -1.39
CA ASN A 154 -32.94 29.68 -0.41
C ASN A 154 -33.02 29.17 1.04
N MET A 155 -32.66 27.91 1.31
CA MET A 155 -32.77 27.26 2.64
C MET A 155 -31.42 26.86 3.27
N LEU A 156 -30.30 27.04 2.57
CA LEU A 156 -28.92 26.81 3.05
C LEU A 156 -28.21 28.15 3.26
#